data_AF-B6XHW8-F1
#
_entry.id   AF-B6XHW8-F1
#
_cell.length_a   1.000
_cell.length_b   1.000
_cell.length_c   1.000
_cell.angle_alpha   90.00
_cell.angle_beta   90.00
_cell.angle_gamma   90.00
#
_symmetry.space_group_name_H-M   'P 1'
#
loop_
_entity.id
_entity.type
_entity.pdbx_description
1 polymer ?
#
loop_
_entity_poly.entity_id
_entity_poly.type
_entity_poly.pdbx_seq_one_letter_code
_entity_poly.pdbx_strand_id
1 'polypeptide(L)'
;MARKKSIRDKRNTVKTLKLIMMMTMASLLTACLRVEVATPDKPININMNVKIEHEIQIKADRQVEELLKENSDLFGEVKAK
;
A
#
# COMPACT_ATOMS: atom_id res chain seq x y z
N MET A 1 50.11 20.67 -46.89
CA MET A 1 49.76 19.85 -45.70
C MET A 1 48.35 20.09 -45.14
N ALA A 2 47.70 21.24 -45.39
CA ALA A 2 46.37 21.59 -44.86
C ALA A 2 45.20 20.67 -45.34
N ARG A 3 45.22 20.17 -46.58
CA ARG A 3 44.17 19.28 -47.13
C ARG A 3 43.99 17.97 -46.35
N LYS A 4 45.06 17.37 -45.83
CA LYS A 4 44.97 16.12 -45.05
C LYS A 4 44.36 16.32 -43.65
N LYS A 5 44.49 17.53 -43.06
CA LYS A 5 43.90 17.87 -41.76
C LYS A 5 42.37 17.97 -41.86
N SER A 6 41.86 18.65 -42.88
CA SER A 6 40.42 18.78 -43.15
C SER A 6 39.73 17.42 -43.41
N ILE A 7 40.36 16.52 -44.16
CA ILE A 7 39.82 15.16 -44.40
C ILE A 7 39.87 14.29 -43.13
N ARG A 8 40.89 14.46 -42.28
CA ARG A 8 40.97 13.74 -41.00
C ARG A 8 39.90 14.23 -40.01
N ASP A 9 39.60 15.53 -40.02
CA ASP A 9 38.57 16.13 -39.19
C ASP A 9 37.17 15.66 -39.59
N LYS A 10 36.85 15.73 -40.90
CA LYS A 10 35.59 15.19 -41.45
C LYS A 10 35.41 13.71 -41.17
N ARG A 11 36.49 12.92 -41.21
CA ARG A 11 36.46 11.49 -40.86
C ARG A 11 36.15 11.26 -39.39
N ASN A 12 36.67 12.10 -38.49
CA ASN A 12 36.41 12.00 -37.06
C ASN A 12 34.98 12.46 -36.71
N THR A 13 34.46 13.50 -37.36
CA THR A 13 33.05 13.93 -37.23
C THR A 13 32.07 12.85 -37.67
N VAL A 14 32.35 12.14 -38.78
CA VAL A 14 31.49 11.03 -39.24
C VAL A 14 31.57 9.83 -38.30
N LYS A 15 32.74 9.59 -37.68
CA LYS A 15 32.92 8.52 -36.69
C LYS A 15 32.16 8.82 -35.38
N THR A 16 32.24 10.04 -34.86
CA THR A 16 31.47 10.44 -33.67
C THR A 16 29.97 10.44 -33.93
N LEU A 17 29.53 10.88 -35.12
CA LEU A 17 28.11 10.81 -35.49
C LEU A 17 27.59 9.35 -35.55
N LYS A 18 28.38 8.42 -36.11
CA LYS A 18 28.05 6.99 -36.09
C LYS A 18 28.01 6.40 -34.67
N LEU A 19 28.92 6.82 -33.80
CA LEU A 19 28.97 6.35 -32.42
C LEU A 19 27.72 6.79 -31.62
N ILE A 20 27.31 8.05 -31.79
CA ILE A 20 26.13 8.62 -31.15
C ILE A 20 24.87 7.89 -31.63
N MET A 21 24.74 7.65 -32.94
CA MET A 21 23.59 6.95 -33.52
C MET A 21 23.50 5.49 -33.07
N MET A 22 24.63 4.82 -32.83
CA MET A 22 24.66 3.46 -32.30
C MET A 22 24.26 3.42 -30.82
N MET A 23 24.65 4.43 -30.05
CA MET A 23 24.36 4.52 -28.62
C MET A 23 22.90 4.88 -28.32
N THR A 24 22.29 5.73 -29.15
CA THR A 24 20.85 6.03 -29.06
C THR A 24 19.97 4.84 -29.43
N MET A 25 20.40 4.01 -30.39
CA MET A 25 19.67 2.77 -30.74
C MET A 25 19.66 1.76 -29.58
N ALA A 26 20.76 1.68 -28.82
CA ALA A 26 20.88 0.77 -27.69
C ALA A 26 20.00 1.18 -26.49
N SER A 27 19.83 2.47 -26.23
CA SER A 27 19.01 2.96 -25.11
C SER A 27 17.50 2.79 -25.34
N LEU A 28 17.05 2.77 -26.59
CA LEU A 28 15.66 2.50 -26.96
C LEU A 28 15.20 1.09 -26.56
N LEU A 29 16.12 0.11 -26.51
CA LEU A 29 15.82 -1.28 -26.16
C LEU A 29 15.64 -1.49 -24.65
N THR A 30 16.22 -0.62 -23.81
CA THR A 30 16.18 -0.76 -22.34
C THR A 30 15.02 -0.02 -21.68
N ALA A 31 14.25 0.78 -22.44
CA ALA A 31 13.22 1.66 -21.89
C ALA A 31 11.87 0.97 -21.60
N CYS A 32 11.72 -0.31 -21.93
CA CYS A 32 10.45 -1.02 -21.75
C CYS A 32 10.45 -1.84 -20.45
N LEU A 33 10.23 -1.16 -19.32
CA LEU A 33 9.94 -1.83 -18.04
C LEU A 33 8.42 -1.91 -17.87
N ARG A 34 7.88 -3.14 -17.90
CA ARG A 34 6.48 -3.40 -17.58
C ARG A 34 6.31 -3.42 -16.06
N VAL A 35 5.69 -2.37 -15.53
CA VAL A 35 5.23 -2.33 -14.15
C VAL A 35 3.79 -2.81 -14.13
N GLU A 36 3.59 -4.10 -13.88
CA GLU A 36 2.26 -4.68 -13.75
C GLU A 36 1.86 -4.66 -12.28
N VAL A 37 0.89 -3.80 -11.96
CA VAL A 37 0.16 -3.88 -10.70
C VAL A 37 -0.94 -4.92 -10.89
N ALA A 38 -0.57 -6.19 -10.77
CA ALA A 38 -1.54 -7.27 -10.77
C ALA A 38 -2.32 -7.23 -9.45
N THR A 39 -3.57 -6.77 -9.52
CA THR A 39 -4.52 -6.98 -8.42
C THR A 39 -4.91 -8.45 -8.49
N PRO A 40 -4.75 -9.25 -7.41
CA PRO A 40 -5.01 -10.68 -7.47
C PRO A 40 -6.46 -10.97 -7.89
N ASP A 41 -6.65 -11.78 -8.93
CA ASP A 41 -7.96 -12.14 -9.50
C ASP A 41 -8.89 -12.83 -8.49
N LYS A 42 -8.29 -13.39 -7.43
CA LYS A 42 -8.99 -14.12 -6.38
C LYS A 42 -8.91 -13.36 -5.07
N PRO A 43 -10.03 -13.21 -4.35
CA PRO A 43 -10.03 -12.59 -3.03
C PRO A 43 -9.13 -13.37 -2.06
N ILE A 44 -8.40 -12.64 -1.21
CA ILE A 44 -7.52 -13.22 -0.18
C ILE A 44 -8.41 -13.80 0.92
N ASN A 45 -8.28 -15.11 1.18
CA ASN A 45 -9.08 -15.77 2.20
C ASN A 45 -8.40 -15.65 3.57
N ILE A 46 -8.83 -14.67 4.38
CA ILE A 46 -8.29 -14.42 5.72
C ILE A 46 -9.11 -15.23 6.73
N ASN A 47 -8.66 -16.46 7.02
CA ASN A 47 -9.30 -17.32 8.02
C ASN A 47 -8.79 -16.95 9.42
N MET A 48 -9.54 -16.10 10.13
CA MET A 48 -9.21 -15.71 11.50
C MET A 48 -9.97 -16.60 12.49
N ASN A 49 -9.25 -17.28 13.38
CA ASN A 49 -9.86 -17.96 14.51
C ASN A 49 -9.81 -17.04 15.74
N VAL A 50 -10.77 -16.12 15.83
CA VAL A 50 -10.87 -15.16 16.95
C VAL A 50 -11.93 -15.65 17.93
N LYS A 51 -11.54 -15.87 19.19
CA LYS A 51 -12.49 -16.10 20.29
C LYS A 51 -12.64 -14.78 21.05
N ILE A 52 -13.81 -14.15 20.95
CA ILE A 52 -14.10 -12.91 21.68
C ILE A 52 -14.94 -13.30 22.89
N GLU A 53 -14.31 -13.33 24.06
CA GLU A 53 -14.99 -13.49 25.35
C GLU A 53 -15.21 -12.10 25.93
N HIS A 54 -16.48 -11.70 26.08
CA HIS A 54 -16.87 -10.49 26.81
C HIS A 54 -17.76 -10.90 27.97
N GLU A 55 -17.22 -10.84 29.19
CA GLU A 55 -17.98 -10.97 30.42
C GLU A 55 -18.28 -9.56 30.95
N ILE A 56 -19.54 -9.13 30.88
CA ILE A 56 -19.97 -7.88 31.52
C ILE A 56 -20.38 -8.22 32.95
N GLN A 57 -19.45 -8.06 33.90
CA GLN A 57 -19.81 -8.07 35.31
C GLN A 57 -20.37 -6.71 35.72
N ILE A 58 -21.69 -6.58 35.73
CA ILE A 58 -22.36 -5.40 36.30
C ILE A 58 -22.34 -5.55 37.84
N LYS A 59 -21.31 -4.99 38.48
CA LYS A 59 -21.41 -4.62 39.90
C LYS A 59 -22.07 -3.25 39.96
N ALA A 60 -23.37 -3.22 40.27
CA ALA A 60 -24.07 -1.97 40.47
C ALA A 60 -23.46 -1.25 41.67
N ASP A 61 -23.04 0.00 41.46
CA ASP A 61 -22.63 0.86 42.55
C ASP A 61 -23.87 1.18 43.41
N ARG A 62 -23.71 1.40 44.73
CA ARG A 62 -24.86 1.53 45.65
C ARG A 62 -25.86 2.61 45.23
N GLN A 63 -25.37 3.67 44.59
CA GLN A 63 -26.19 4.76 44.06
C GLN A 63 -27.05 4.33 42.85
N VAL A 64 -26.57 3.37 42.06
CA VAL A 64 -27.31 2.83 40.90
C VAL A 64 -28.39 1.86 41.37
N GLU A 65 -28.15 1.07 42.43
CA GLU A 65 -29.19 0.24 43.05
C GLU A 65 -30.36 1.10 43.56
N GLU A 66 -30.06 2.25 44.15
CA GLU A 66 -31.05 3.19 44.68
C GLU A 66 -31.92 3.78 43.55
N LEU A 67 -31.30 4.23 42.45
CA LEU A 67 -32.00 4.73 41.27
C LEU A 67 -32.81 3.64 40.54
N LEU A 68 -32.33 2.40 40.52
CA LEU A 68 -33.05 1.26 39.96
C LEU A 68 -34.25 0.86 40.83
N LYS A 69 -34.16 1.07 42.15
CA LYS A 69 -35.25 0.79 43.09
C LYS A 69 -36.35 1.85 43.04
N GLU A 70 -35.97 3.12 42.92
CA GLU A 70 -36.91 4.25 42.74
C GLU A 70 -37.74 4.12 41.45
N ASN A 71 -37.17 3.51 40.41
CA ASN A 71 -37.82 3.28 39.11
C ASN A 71 -38.19 1.80 38.90
N SER A 72 -38.53 1.08 39.97
CA SER A 72 -38.83 -0.37 39.93
C SER A 72 -40.05 -0.73 39.07
N ASP A 73 -40.98 0.20 38.83
CA ASP A 73 -42.09 0.03 37.89
C ASP A 73 -41.63 -0.09 36.41
N LEU A 74 -40.45 0.46 36.08
CA LEU A 74 -39.88 0.42 34.72
C LEU A 74 -38.94 -0.76 34.50
N PHE A 75 -38.31 -1.27 35.57
CA PHE A 75 -37.25 -2.28 35.49
C PHE A 75 -37.57 -3.61 36.20
N GLY A 76 -38.68 -3.72 36.91
CA GLY A 76 -39.07 -4.89 37.70
C GLY A 76 -38.37 -4.99 39.06
N GLU A 77 -38.91 -5.82 39.97
CA GLU A 77 -38.32 -6.00 41.31
C GLU A 77 -36.92 -6.64 41.24
N VAL A 78 -35.90 -5.85 41.56
CA VAL A 78 -34.52 -6.32 41.66
C VAL A 78 -34.30 -6.94 43.04
N LYS A 79 -34.31 -8.27 43.12
CA LYS A 79 -33.98 -8.99 44.36
C LYS A 79 -32.46 -9.13 44.49
N ALA A 80 -31.86 -8.27 45.32
CA ALA A 80 -30.49 -8.47 45.78
C ALA A 80 -30.39 -9.82 46.52
N LYS A 81 -29.37 -10.62 46.17
CA LYS A 81 -29.08 -11.90 46.84
C LYS A 81 -28.26 -11.66 48.09
#